data_AF-A0A2D8I305-F1
#
_entry.id   AF-A0A2D8I305-F1
#
_cell.length_a   1.000
_cell.length_b   1.000
_cell.length_c   1.000
_cell.angle_alpha   90.00
_cell.angle_beta   90.00
_cell.angle_gamma   90.00
#
_symmetry.space_group_name_H-M   'P 1'
#
loop_
_entity.id
_entity.type
_entity.pdbx_description
1 polymer ?
#
loop_
_entity_poly.entity_id
_entity_poly.type
_entity_poly.pdbx_seq_one_letter_code
_entity_poly.pdbx_strand_id
1 'polypeptide(L)'
;MNEIISIWRESLHSALNLYERKRGSLLIFTPLLFIFFIILNVSCYWWAIYTAFPHYMLTHEASHYIKLQIPVGFLGALFDSLSFFVTIWIIKRALVSQKTYEYIFHLSLDLIIALLATMWVLFVFTVGGWIISLWENAPEVLSSRGVKYTNRAVQAIQDPTGRENIKNIYFGIIMGVSAALPTSLHIFMFFYSVFKKTAKAFFSSKKET
;
A
#
# COMPACT_ATOMS: atom_id res chain seq x y z
N MET A 1 -10.30 -16.77 -21.58
CA MET A 1 -9.55 -16.83 -20.31
C MET A 1 -8.08 -17.22 -20.53
N ASN A 2 -7.78 -18.39 -21.09
CA ASN A 2 -6.40 -18.94 -21.15
C ASN A 2 -5.38 -18.03 -21.84
N GLU A 3 -5.74 -17.42 -22.98
CA GLU A 3 -4.84 -16.47 -23.68
C GLU A 3 -4.58 -15.17 -22.91
N ILE A 4 -5.54 -14.69 -22.09
CA ILE A 4 -5.33 -13.51 -21.23
C ILE A 4 -4.32 -13.87 -20.14
N ILE A 5 -4.45 -15.07 -19.58
CA ILE A 5 -3.57 -15.57 -18.53
C ILE A 5 -2.16 -15.83 -19.06
N SER A 6 -2.00 -16.30 -20.31
CA SER A 6 -0.67 -16.46 -20.90
C SER A 6 0.01 -15.10 -21.14
N ILE A 7 -0.70 -14.12 -21.71
CA ILE A 7 -0.16 -12.75 -21.89
C ILE A 7 0.21 -12.13 -20.53
N TRP A 8 -0.62 -12.36 -19.52
CA TRP A 8 -0.37 -11.86 -18.17
C TRP A 8 0.86 -12.50 -17.55
N ARG A 9 1.00 -13.82 -17.66
CA ARG A 9 2.16 -14.58 -17.19
C ARG A 9 3.44 -14.12 -17.89
N GLU A 10 3.42 -13.91 -19.21
CA GLU A 10 4.56 -13.36 -19.97
C GLU A 10 4.94 -11.96 -19.50
N SER A 11 3.95 -11.10 -19.27
CA SER A 11 4.18 -9.73 -18.78
C SER A 11 4.81 -9.73 -17.39
N LEU A 12 4.32 -10.61 -16.51
CA LEU A 12 4.84 -10.79 -15.16
C LEU A 12 6.28 -11.35 -15.18
N HIS A 13 6.56 -12.31 -16.07
CA HIS A 13 7.90 -12.84 -16.28
C HIS A 13 8.87 -11.78 -16.82
N SER A 14 8.42 -10.91 -17.73
CA SER A 14 9.22 -9.80 -18.23
C SER A 14 9.55 -8.78 -17.14
N ALA A 15 8.57 -8.43 -16.31
CA ALA A 15 8.76 -7.54 -15.16
C ALA A 15 9.75 -8.13 -14.13
N LEU A 16 9.61 -9.41 -13.80
CA LEU A 16 10.53 -10.11 -12.89
C LEU A 16 11.96 -10.14 -13.47
N ASN A 17 12.11 -10.49 -14.75
CA ASN A 17 13.42 -10.50 -15.41
C ASN A 17 14.08 -9.11 -15.42
N LEU A 18 13.29 -8.05 -15.66
CA LEU A 18 13.79 -6.68 -15.60
C LEU A 18 14.31 -6.33 -14.20
N TYR A 19 13.55 -6.69 -13.16
CA TYR A 19 13.96 -6.52 -11.78
C TYR A 19 15.25 -7.30 -11.49
N GLU A 20 15.31 -8.60 -11.78
CA GLU A 20 16.48 -9.42 -11.49
C GLU A 20 17.74 -8.93 -12.20
N ARG A 21 17.60 -8.43 -13.45
CA ARG A 21 18.72 -7.88 -14.21
C ARG A 21 19.21 -6.53 -13.69
N LYS A 22 18.30 -5.66 -13.22
CA LYS A 22 18.64 -4.28 -12.81
C LYS A 22 18.90 -4.11 -11.31
N ARG A 23 18.43 -5.02 -10.45
CA ARG A 23 18.51 -4.89 -8.99
C ARG A 23 19.94 -4.73 -8.47
N GLY A 24 20.88 -5.47 -9.05
CA GLY A 24 22.25 -5.56 -8.54
C GLY A 24 22.33 -6.28 -7.17
N SER A 25 23.29 -5.85 -6.34
CA SER A 25 23.55 -6.43 -5.01
C SER A 25 22.44 -6.12 -4.01
N LEU A 26 21.95 -7.15 -3.32
CA LEU A 26 20.92 -7.01 -2.28
C LEU A 26 21.37 -6.12 -1.11
N LEU A 27 22.66 -6.11 -0.79
CA LEU A 27 23.19 -5.29 0.31
C LEU A 27 23.08 -3.79 0.06
N ILE A 28 23.07 -3.37 -1.21
CA ILE A 28 22.94 -1.97 -1.60
C ILE A 28 21.48 -1.66 -1.95
N PHE A 29 20.82 -2.58 -2.63
CA PHE A 29 19.43 -2.40 -3.07
C PHE A 29 18.46 -2.28 -1.90
N THR A 30 18.58 -3.13 -0.87
CA THR A 30 17.67 -3.13 0.29
C THR A 30 17.67 -1.79 1.05
N PRO A 31 18.81 -1.22 1.48
CA PRO A 31 18.79 0.08 2.16
C PRO A 31 18.32 1.22 1.24
N LEU A 32 18.65 1.19 -0.06
CA LEU A 32 18.15 2.19 -1.01
C LEU A 32 16.62 2.10 -1.17
N LEU A 33 16.08 0.89 -1.27
CA LEU A 33 14.64 0.64 -1.33
C LEU A 33 13.94 1.14 -0.06
N PHE A 34 14.53 0.88 1.10
CA PHE A 34 14.02 1.35 2.38
C PHE A 34 13.99 2.88 2.46
N ILE A 35 15.08 3.56 2.05
CA ILE A 35 15.13 5.03 1.99
C ILE A 35 14.10 5.58 1.00
N PHE A 36 13.95 4.95 -0.17
CA PHE A 36 12.91 5.29 -1.14
C PHE A 36 11.52 5.22 -0.51
N PHE A 37 11.21 4.15 0.22
CA PHE A 37 9.92 4.02 0.88
C PHE A 37 9.75 4.98 2.07
N ILE A 38 10.80 5.38 2.78
CA ILE A 38 10.72 6.45 3.78
C ILE A 38 10.23 7.74 3.12
N ILE A 39 10.90 8.14 2.03
CA ILE A 39 10.56 9.38 1.31
C ILE A 39 9.11 9.30 0.80
N LEU A 40 8.72 8.16 0.24
CA LEU A 40 7.37 7.95 -0.27
C LEU A 40 6.31 8.02 0.83
N ASN A 41 6.51 7.31 1.95
CA ASN A 41 5.58 7.32 3.08
C ASN A 41 5.43 8.71 3.69
N VAL A 42 6.55 9.43 3.89
CA VAL A 42 6.53 10.81 4.39
C VAL A 42 5.80 11.73 3.40
N SER A 43 6.01 11.56 2.10
CA SER A 43 5.30 12.34 1.07
C SER A 43 3.79 12.08 1.08
N CYS A 44 3.39 10.81 1.16
CA CYS A 44 1.98 10.41 1.28
C CYS A 44 1.36 10.95 2.57
N TYR A 45 2.10 10.90 3.70
CA TYR A 45 1.67 11.46 4.97
C TYR A 45 1.39 12.95 4.90
N TRP A 46 2.34 13.71 4.37
CA TRP A 46 2.17 15.16 4.22
C TRP A 46 1.04 15.51 3.27
N TRP A 47 0.94 14.81 2.14
CA TRP A 47 -0.20 14.96 1.24
C TRP A 47 -1.51 14.74 2.02
N ALA A 48 -1.66 13.61 2.69
CA ALA A 48 -2.87 13.23 3.40
C ALA A 48 -3.25 14.24 4.49
N ILE A 49 -2.28 14.72 5.28
CA ILE A 49 -2.53 15.72 6.34
C ILE A 49 -2.97 17.06 5.73
N TYR A 50 -2.26 17.57 4.72
CA TYR A 50 -2.57 18.88 4.14
C TYR A 50 -3.93 18.90 3.43
N THR A 51 -4.35 17.80 2.82
CA THR A 51 -5.64 17.75 2.11
C THR A 51 -6.80 17.34 2.99
N ALA A 52 -6.62 16.42 3.95
CA ALA A 52 -7.70 15.94 4.81
C ALA A 52 -7.93 16.84 6.04
N PHE A 53 -6.86 17.35 6.65
CA PHE A 53 -6.89 18.09 7.90
C PHE A 53 -6.01 19.36 7.91
N PRO A 54 -6.20 20.30 6.96
CA PRO A 54 -5.37 21.50 6.84
C PRO A 54 -5.37 22.37 8.10
N HIS A 55 -6.48 22.39 8.86
CA HIS A 55 -6.62 23.23 10.04
C HIS A 55 -5.64 22.88 11.17
N TYR A 56 -5.27 21.60 11.34
CA TYR A 56 -4.31 21.20 12.37
C TYR A 56 -2.88 21.71 12.10
N MET A 57 -2.58 22.09 10.85
CA MET A 57 -1.27 22.65 10.50
C MET A 57 -1.17 24.14 10.84
N LEU A 58 -2.29 24.79 11.18
CA LEU A 58 -2.35 26.20 11.56
C LEU A 58 -2.38 26.42 13.08
N THR A 59 -2.46 25.35 13.87
CA THR A 59 -2.59 25.41 15.33
C THR A 59 -1.35 24.85 16.03
N HIS A 60 -1.32 24.95 17.35
CA HIS A 60 -0.26 24.37 18.19
C HIS A 60 -0.15 22.84 18.07
N GLU A 61 -1.19 22.17 17.54
CA GLU A 61 -1.18 20.73 17.26
C GLU A 61 -0.20 20.35 16.13
N ALA A 62 0.29 21.31 15.34
CA ALA A 62 1.22 21.06 14.25
C ALA A 62 2.50 20.33 14.71
N SER A 63 3.00 20.63 15.92
CA SER A 63 4.18 19.95 16.47
C SER A 63 3.96 18.45 16.67
N HIS A 64 2.75 18.05 17.04
CA HIS A 64 2.39 16.64 17.21
C HIS A 64 2.47 15.91 15.87
N TYR A 65 1.87 16.46 14.82
CA TYR A 65 1.87 15.88 13.47
C TYR A 65 3.27 15.85 12.84
N ILE A 66 4.09 16.89 13.04
CA ILE A 66 5.49 16.89 12.60
C ILE A 66 6.26 15.73 13.24
N LYS A 67 6.08 15.45 14.53
CA LYS A 67 6.75 14.31 15.19
C LYS A 67 6.23 12.98 14.68
N LEU A 68 4.94 12.89 14.36
CA LEU A 68 4.29 11.67 13.86
C LEU A 68 4.84 11.20 12.51
N GLN A 69 5.42 12.10 11.70
CA GLN A 69 6.06 11.71 10.44
C GLN A 69 7.20 10.70 10.64
N ILE A 70 7.89 10.70 11.79
CA ILE A 70 9.03 9.83 12.06
C ILE A 70 8.59 8.37 12.17
N PRO A 71 7.69 7.99 13.10
CA PRO A 71 7.18 6.62 13.15
C PRO A 71 6.42 6.25 11.89
N VAL A 72 5.70 7.17 11.27
CA VAL A 72 4.99 6.92 10.00
C VAL A 72 5.95 6.57 8.88
N GLY A 73 6.99 7.38 8.66
CA GLY A 73 7.99 7.15 7.63
C GLY A 73 8.76 5.86 7.86
N PHE A 74 9.22 5.61 9.09
CA PHE A 74 10.06 4.45 9.38
C PHE A 74 9.28 3.13 9.40
N LEU A 75 8.16 3.08 10.15
CA LEU A 75 7.35 1.85 10.24
C LEU A 75 6.58 1.59 8.94
N GLY A 76 6.16 2.64 8.23
CA GLY A 76 5.58 2.51 6.88
C GLY A 76 6.59 1.93 5.90
N ALA A 77 7.81 2.49 5.85
CA ALA A 77 8.86 1.99 4.97
C ALA A 77 9.29 0.55 5.29
N LEU A 78 9.25 0.16 6.57
CA LEU A 78 9.54 -1.21 6.99
C LEU A 78 8.54 -2.19 6.38
N PHE A 79 7.25 -1.89 6.49
CA PHE A 79 6.20 -2.72 5.92
C PHE A 79 6.26 -2.74 4.40
N ASP A 80 6.43 -1.59 3.75
CA ASP A 80 6.48 -1.51 2.29
C ASP A 80 7.69 -2.24 1.69
N SER A 81 8.84 -2.17 2.38
CA SER A 81 10.02 -2.92 1.98
C SER A 81 9.81 -4.43 2.14
N LEU A 82 9.22 -4.85 3.26
CA LEU A 82 8.91 -6.26 3.51
C LEU A 82 7.89 -6.79 2.51
N SER A 83 6.79 -6.05 2.30
CA SER A 83 5.72 -6.41 1.37
C SER A 83 6.25 -6.51 -0.06
N PHE A 84 7.15 -5.62 -0.48
CA PHE A 84 7.82 -5.72 -1.78
C PHE A 84 8.56 -7.06 -1.95
N PHE A 85 9.39 -7.46 -0.98
CA PHE A 85 10.12 -8.73 -1.07
C PHE A 85 9.20 -9.94 -1.04
N VAL A 86 8.15 -9.90 -0.22
CA VAL A 86 7.12 -10.95 -0.16
C VAL A 86 6.40 -11.04 -1.51
N THR A 87 6.03 -9.94 -2.13
CA THR A 87 5.39 -9.94 -3.47
C THR A 87 6.33 -10.50 -4.53
N ILE A 88 7.61 -10.14 -4.55
CA ILE A 88 8.58 -10.76 -5.48
C ILE A 88 8.65 -12.28 -5.26
N TRP A 89 8.64 -12.73 -4.00
CA TRP A 89 8.62 -14.16 -3.68
C TRP A 89 7.33 -14.84 -4.16
N ILE A 90 6.17 -14.21 -3.98
CA ILE A 90 4.87 -14.67 -4.48
C ILE A 90 4.90 -14.82 -6.00
N ILE A 91 5.39 -13.81 -6.73
CA ILE A 91 5.50 -13.82 -8.19
C ILE A 91 6.35 -14.99 -8.67
N LYS A 92 7.52 -15.21 -8.05
CA LYS A 92 8.39 -16.33 -8.39
C LYS A 92 7.67 -17.67 -8.22
N ARG A 93 6.93 -17.84 -7.14
CA ARG A 93 6.13 -19.05 -6.89
C ARG A 93 5.00 -19.20 -7.92
N ALA A 94 4.30 -18.12 -8.24
CA ALA A 94 3.24 -18.12 -9.24
C ALA A 94 3.77 -18.57 -10.62
N LEU A 95 4.91 -18.02 -11.07
CA LEU A 95 5.50 -18.34 -12.38
C LEU A 95 5.97 -19.79 -12.51
N VAL A 96 6.39 -20.43 -11.40
CA VAL A 96 6.79 -21.85 -11.39
C VAL A 96 5.58 -22.79 -11.47
N SER A 97 4.40 -22.35 -10.99
CA SER A 97 3.20 -23.18 -11.04
C SER A 97 2.81 -23.51 -12.48
N GLN A 98 2.47 -24.78 -12.73
CA GLN A 98 2.00 -25.26 -14.02
C GLN A 98 0.50 -25.05 -14.21
N LYS A 99 -0.27 -25.02 -13.11
CA LYS A 99 -1.73 -24.98 -13.16
C LYS A 99 -2.24 -23.56 -13.02
N THR A 100 -3.20 -23.20 -13.87
CA THR A 100 -3.80 -21.86 -13.90
C THR A 100 -4.40 -21.42 -12.57
N TYR A 101 -5.07 -22.32 -11.84
CA TYR A 101 -5.70 -21.96 -10.57
C TYR A 101 -4.67 -21.68 -9.47
N GLU A 102 -3.57 -22.43 -9.42
CA GLU A 102 -2.47 -22.21 -8.48
C GLU A 102 -1.76 -20.88 -8.76
N TYR A 103 -1.56 -20.53 -10.03
CA TYR A 103 -1.05 -19.23 -10.44
C TYR A 103 -1.92 -18.08 -9.93
N ILE A 104 -3.24 -18.16 -10.15
CA ILE A 104 -4.20 -17.14 -9.68
C ILE A 104 -4.21 -17.07 -8.16
N PHE A 105 -4.19 -18.23 -7.48
CA PHE A 105 -4.19 -18.30 -6.02
C PHE A 105 -2.94 -17.62 -5.43
N HIS A 106 -1.75 -17.91 -5.94
CA HIS A 106 -0.53 -17.24 -5.50
C HIS A 106 -0.65 -15.73 -5.65
N LEU A 107 -1.09 -15.26 -6.81
CA LEU A 107 -1.20 -13.82 -7.02
C LEU A 107 -2.30 -13.15 -6.19
N SER A 108 -3.34 -13.89 -5.83
CA SER A 108 -4.38 -13.39 -4.91
C SER A 108 -3.87 -13.13 -3.49
N LEU A 109 -2.71 -13.69 -3.11
CA LEU A 109 -2.08 -13.39 -1.82
C LEU A 109 -1.69 -11.91 -1.69
N ASP A 110 -1.45 -11.19 -2.80
CA ASP A 110 -1.21 -9.74 -2.74
C ASP A 110 -2.44 -8.95 -2.26
N LEU A 111 -3.65 -9.50 -2.40
CA LEU A 111 -4.85 -8.90 -1.80
C LEU A 111 -4.83 -9.02 -0.26
N ILE A 112 -4.27 -10.12 0.26
CA ILE A 112 -4.09 -10.29 1.71
C ILE A 112 -3.04 -9.28 2.20
N ILE A 113 -1.96 -9.06 1.45
CA ILE A 113 -0.97 -8.02 1.77
C ILE A 113 -1.61 -6.64 1.80
N ALA A 114 -2.48 -6.32 0.82
CA ALA A 114 -3.21 -5.05 0.82
C ALA A 114 -4.15 -4.91 2.03
N LEU A 115 -4.84 -5.99 2.44
CA LEU A 115 -5.65 -5.99 3.66
C LEU A 115 -4.77 -5.77 4.90
N LEU A 116 -3.64 -6.47 5.02
CA LEU A 116 -2.69 -6.29 6.11
C LEU A 116 -2.12 -4.86 6.14
N ALA A 117 -1.93 -4.22 4.98
CA ALA A 117 -1.50 -2.83 4.90
C ALA A 117 -2.52 -1.88 5.56
N THR A 118 -3.82 -2.11 5.37
CA THR A 118 -4.85 -1.28 6.04
C THR A 118 -4.80 -1.40 7.56
N MET A 119 -4.53 -2.61 8.09
CA MET A 119 -4.34 -2.83 9.52
C MET A 119 -3.01 -2.26 10.02
N TRP A 120 -1.97 -2.31 9.19
CA TRP A 120 -0.66 -1.75 9.49
C TRP A 120 -0.71 -0.24 9.69
N VAL A 121 -1.45 0.49 8.84
CA VAL A 121 -1.65 1.93 9.01
C VAL A 121 -2.21 2.24 10.39
N LEU A 122 -3.26 1.53 10.84
CA LEU A 122 -3.82 1.71 12.19
C LEU A 122 -2.81 1.43 13.30
N PHE A 123 -2.00 0.38 13.14
CA PHE A 123 -0.93 0.03 14.06
C PHE A 123 0.12 1.15 14.15
N VAL A 124 0.59 1.68 13.02
CA VAL A 124 1.58 2.77 12.95
C VAL A 124 1.07 4.03 13.64
N PHE A 125 -0.20 4.40 13.45
CA PHE A 125 -0.77 5.57 14.15
C PHE A 125 -0.94 5.35 15.65
N THR A 126 -1.27 4.13 16.07
CA THR A 126 -1.41 3.79 17.50
C THR A 126 -0.06 3.82 18.21
N VAL A 127 0.95 3.14 17.65
CA VAL A 127 2.31 3.10 18.18
C VAL A 127 2.99 4.46 18.06
N GLY A 128 2.82 5.17 16.94
CA GLY A 128 3.35 6.50 16.73
C GLY A 128 2.85 7.50 17.75
N GLY A 129 1.54 7.48 18.06
CA GLY A 129 0.99 8.31 19.13
C GLY A 129 1.57 7.98 20.51
N TRP A 130 1.94 6.71 20.77
CA TRP A 130 2.58 6.31 22.02
C TRP A 130 4.03 6.80 22.10
N ILE A 131 4.78 6.66 21.01
CA ILE A 131 6.15 7.20 20.89
C ILE A 131 6.17 8.70 21.18
N ILE A 132 5.19 9.45 20.65
CA ILE A 132 5.09 10.89 20.90
C ILE A 132 4.74 11.20 22.36
N SER A 133 3.80 10.45 22.95
CA SER A 133 3.41 10.64 24.37
C SER A 133 4.59 10.39 25.31
N LEU A 134 5.43 9.39 25.02
CA LEU A 134 6.68 9.15 25.73
C LEU A 134 7.68 10.30 25.54
N TRP A 135 7.81 10.82 24.31
CA TRP A 135 8.69 11.95 24.02
C TRP A 135 8.27 13.21 24.80
N GLU A 136 6.97 13.48 24.85
CA GLU A 136 6.42 14.70 25.44
C GLU A 136 6.33 14.64 26.97
N ASN A 137 6.76 13.53 27.62
CA ASN A 137 6.61 13.29 29.06
C ASN A 137 5.18 13.56 29.57
N ALA A 138 4.20 13.37 28.69
CA ALA A 138 2.78 13.52 28.96
C ALA A 138 2.16 12.11 28.90
N PRO A 139 2.35 11.28 29.95
CA PRO A 139 1.83 9.92 29.97
C PRO A 139 0.31 9.96 29.94
N GLU A 140 -0.27 9.71 28.77
CA GLU A 140 -1.71 9.52 28.65
C GLU A 140 -2.07 8.14 29.20
N VAL A 141 -3.05 8.07 30.10
CA VAL A 141 -3.52 6.81 30.67
C VAL A 141 -4.12 5.95 29.56
N LEU A 142 -3.72 4.67 29.46
CA LEU A 142 -4.17 3.76 28.40
C LEU A 142 -5.71 3.69 28.28
N SER A 143 -6.42 3.85 29.40
CA SER A 143 -7.88 3.88 29.45
C SER A 143 -8.49 5.07 28.71
N SER A 144 -7.87 6.26 28.77
CA SER A 144 -8.40 7.45 28.08
C SER A 144 -8.28 7.34 26.56
N ARG A 145 -7.19 6.74 26.06
CA ARG A 145 -7.05 6.39 24.64
C ARG A 145 -8.00 5.30 24.21
N GLY A 146 -8.21 4.28 25.04
CA GLY A 146 -9.19 3.21 24.79
C GLY A 146 -10.58 3.79 24.53
N VAL A 147 -11.04 4.72 25.37
CA VAL A 147 -12.33 5.41 25.18
C VAL A 147 -12.36 6.21 23.88
N LYS A 148 -11.29 6.96 23.56
CA LYS A 148 -11.20 7.74 22.31
C LYS A 148 -11.29 6.84 21.06
N TYR A 149 -10.60 5.70 21.04
CA TYR A 149 -10.65 4.77 19.92
C TYR A 149 -12.00 4.06 19.83
N THR A 150 -12.60 3.64 20.95
CA THR A 150 -13.94 3.04 20.98
C THR A 150 -14.98 4.01 20.43
N ASN A 151 -14.94 5.29 20.85
CA ASN A 151 -15.88 6.30 20.35
C ASN A 151 -15.73 6.52 18.84
N ARG A 152 -14.50 6.53 18.32
CA ARG A 152 -14.25 6.62 16.86
C ARG A 152 -14.76 5.39 16.12
N ALA A 153 -14.61 4.19 16.67
CA ALA A 153 -15.11 2.96 16.08
C ALA A 153 -16.65 2.95 16.03
N VAL A 154 -17.31 3.31 17.13
CA VAL A 154 -18.77 3.44 17.20
C VAL A 154 -19.27 4.50 16.20
N GLN A 155 -18.60 5.66 16.14
CA GLN A 155 -18.92 6.73 15.19
C GLN A 155 -18.77 6.27 13.73
N ALA A 156 -17.73 5.49 13.41
CA ALA A 156 -17.53 4.94 12.07
C ALA A 156 -18.61 3.94 11.66
N ILE A 157 -19.18 3.19 12.61
CA ILE A 157 -20.28 2.25 12.36
C ILE A 157 -21.60 3.01 12.19
N GLN A 158 -21.85 4.04 13.01
CA GLN A 158 -23.11 4.78 13.02
C GLN A 158 -23.23 5.77 11.86
N ASP A 159 -22.13 6.40 11.44
CA ASP A 159 -22.11 7.41 10.37
C ASP A 159 -20.90 7.21 9.43
N PRO A 160 -20.84 6.10 8.67
CA PRO A 160 -19.67 5.76 7.85
C PRO A 160 -19.36 6.81 6.78
N THR A 161 -20.39 7.51 6.29
CA THR A 161 -20.29 8.56 5.25
C THR A 161 -20.25 9.97 5.83
N GLY A 162 -20.12 10.11 7.15
CA GLY A 162 -19.97 11.40 7.81
C GLY A 162 -18.74 12.16 7.34
N ARG A 163 -18.79 13.48 7.37
CA ARG A 163 -17.70 14.36 6.88
C ARG A 163 -16.33 14.01 7.46
N GLU A 164 -16.28 13.68 8.76
CA GLU A 164 -15.03 13.31 9.43
C GLU A 164 -14.58 11.87 9.08
N ASN A 165 -15.52 10.93 8.93
CA ASN A 165 -15.20 9.56 8.55
C ASN A 165 -14.73 9.47 7.08
N ILE A 166 -15.31 10.26 6.17
CA ILE A 166 -14.83 10.37 4.78
C ILE A 166 -13.40 10.91 4.75
N LYS A 167 -13.07 11.94 5.56
CA LYS A 167 -11.69 12.45 5.66
C LYS A 167 -10.74 11.36 6.17
N ASN A 168 -11.15 10.58 7.18
CA ASN A 168 -10.34 9.48 7.70
C ASN A 168 -10.12 8.36 6.66
N ILE A 169 -11.17 8.01 5.91
CA ILE A 169 -11.08 7.03 4.80
C ILE A 169 -10.13 7.56 3.72
N TYR A 170 -10.32 8.79 3.28
CA TYR A 170 -9.46 9.44 2.30
C TYR A 170 -8.00 9.50 2.77
N PHE A 171 -7.78 9.88 4.03
CA PHE A 171 -6.47 9.88 4.66
C PHE A 171 -5.82 8.49 4.62
N GLY A 172 -6.57 7.45 5.01
CA GLY A 172 -6.13 6.06 4.95
C GLY A 172 -5.81 5.58 3.53
N ILE A 173 -6.59 6.00 2.54
CA ILE A 173 -6.34 5.67 1.12
C ILE A 173 -5.02 6.28 0.66
N ILE A 174 -4.77 7.56 0.91
CA ILE A 174 -3.51 8.24 0.51
C ILE A 174 -2.31 7.60 1.20
N MET A 175 -2.44 7.30 2.50
CA MET A 175 -1.41 6.60 3.27
C MET A 175 -1.15 5.17 2.75
N GLY A 176 -2.18 4.49 2.24
CA GLY A 176 -2.07 3.12 1.71
C GLY A 176 -1.51 3.03 0.28
N VAL A 177 -1.31 4.15 -0.42
CA VAL A 177 -0.83 4.14 -1.81
C VAL A 177 0.53 3.48 -1.95
N SER A 178 1.46 3.75 -1.02
CA SER A 178 2.82 3.19 -1.08
C SER A 178 2.81 1.66 -0.93
N ALA A 179 2.03 1.15 0.02
CA ALA A 179 1.87 -0.29 0.26
C ALA A 179 1.11 -0.99 -0.88
N ALA A 180 0.23 -0.28 -1.58
CA ALA A 180 -0.55 -0.84 -2.68
C ALA A 180 0.21 -0.94 -4.00
N LEU A 181 1.40 -0.33 -4.14
CA LEU A 181 2.18 -0.31 -5.39
C LEU A 181 2.34 -1.70 -6.05
N PRO A 182 2.72 -2.77 -5.33
CA PRO A 182 2.87 -4.09 -5.95
C PRO A 182 1.53 -4.64 -6.46
N THR A 183 0.47 -4.52 -5.66
CA THR A 183 -0.90 -4.94 -6.04
C THR A 183 -1.41 -4.13 -7.24
N SER A 184 -1.16 -2.81 -7.27
CA SER A 184 -1.51 -1.94 -8.38
C SER A 184 -0.79 -2.33 -9.67
N LEU A 185 0.50 -2.69 -9.59
CA LEU A 185 1.26 -3.20 -10.74
C LEU A 185 0.64 -4.49 -11.31
N HIS A 186 0.24 -5.42 -10.44
CA HIS A 186 -0.38 -6.68 -10.85
C HIS A 186 -1.74 -6.48 -11.53
N ILE A 187 -2.58 -5.64 -10.93
CA ILE A 187 -3.88 -5.25 -11.48
C ILE A 187 -3.68 -4.54 -12.84
N PHE A 188 -2.71 -3.64 -12.93
CA PHE A 188 -2.37 -2.97 -14.18
C PHE A 188 -1.94 -3.95 -15.28
N MET A 189 -1.04 -4.89 -14.99
CA MET A 189 -0.60 -5.90 -15.96
C MET A 189 -1.76 -6.81 -16.40
N PHE A 190 -2.69 -7.12 -15.50
CA PHE A 190 -3.89 -7.87 -15.84
C PHE A 190 -4.77 -7.08 -16.83
N PHE A 191 -5.12 -5.83 -16.52
CA PHE A 191 -5.92 -4.98 -17.41
C PHE A 191 -5.23 -4.71 -18.74
N TYR A 192 -3.91 -4.51 -18.75
CA TYR A 192 -3.12 -4.39 -19.97
C TYR A 192 -3.23 -5.66 -20.85
N SER A 193 -3.21 -6.84 -20.23
CA SER A 193 -3.38 -8.11 -20.93
C SER A 193 -4.77 -8.25 -21.54
N VAL A 194 -5.81 -7.83 -20.81
CA VAL A 194 -7.19 -7.76 -21.32
C VAL A 194 -7.25 -6.82 -22.51
N PHE A 195 -6.77 -5.58 -22.37
CA PHE A 195 -6.77 -4.57 -23.42
C PHE A 195 -6.05 -5.05 -24.69
N LYS A 196 -4.85 -5.62 -24.55
CA LYS A 196 -4.06 -6.14 -25.69
C LYS A 196 -4.82 -7.22 -26.46
N LYS A 197 -5.52 -8.11 -25.76
CA LYS A 197 -6.39 -9.12 -26.40
C LYS A 197 -7.58 -8.46 -27.12
N THR A 198 -8.29 -7.55 -26.45
CA THR A 198 -9.47 -6.89 -27.04
C THR A 198 -9.08 -6.08 -28.28
N ALA A 199 -7.97 -5.37 -28.24
CA ALA A 199 -7.42 -4.64 -29.37
C ALA A 199 -7.06 -5.58 -30.53
N LYS A 200 -6.36 -6.70 -30.25
CA LYS A 200 -6.02 -7.70 -31.27
C LYS A 200 -7.27 -8.28 -31.95
N ALA A 201 -8.32 -8.59 -31.18
CA ALA A 201 -9.59 -9.09 -31.72
C ALA A 201 -10.28 -8.04 -32.61
N PHE A 202 -10.30 -6.78 -32.17
CA PHE A 202 -10.88 -5.66 -32.93
C PHE A 202 -10.16 -5.41 -34.27
N PHE A 203 -8.81 -5.40 -34.26
CA PHE A 203 -8.03 -5.20 -35.49
C PHE A 203 -8.03 -6.42 -36.42
N SER A 204 -8.19 -7.64 -35.89
CA SER A 204 -8.35 -8.84 -36.73
C SER A 204 -9.71 -8.84 -37.44
N SER A 205 -10.78 -8.43 -36.74
CA SER A 205 -12.12 -8.31 -37.34
C SER A 205 -12.19 -7.28 -38.47
N LYS A 206 -11.32 -6.26 -38.46
CA LYS A 206 -11.27 -5.22 -39.50
C LYS A 206 -10.45 -5.62 -40.74
N LYS A 207 -9.70 -6.73 -40.68
CA LYS A 207 -8.95 -7.28 -41.82
C LYS A 207 -9.75 -8.31 -42.63
N GLU A 208 -10.85 -8.81 -42.08
CA GLU A 208 -11.73 -9.81 -42.72
C GLU A 208 -12.96 -9.17 -43.41
N THR A 209 -13.07 -7.84 -43.37
CA THR A 209 -14.05 -7.01 -44.12
C THR A 209 -13.33 -6.15 -45.14
#